data_AF-A0A2V6JHP1-F1
#
_entry.id   AF-A0A2V6JHP1-F1
#
_cell.length_a   1.000
_cell.length_b   1.000
_cell.length_c   1.000
_cell.angle_alpha   90.00
_cell.angle_beta   90.00
_cell.angle_gamma   90.00
#
_symmetry.space_group_name_H-M   'P 1'
#
loop_
_entity.id
_entity.type
_entity.pdbx_description
1 polymer ?
#
loop_
_entity_poly.entity_id
_entity_poly.type
_entity_poly.pdbx_seq_one_letter_code
_entity_poly.pdbx_strand_id
1 'polypeptide(L)'
;MMLFGLLLTLGVAVLSVGLRTFHNSYAQKAGALGILAATFLAVFFATDHWIWGLVAALAWLFLPWLEILTRIRALRLPKEKQLRPKSPPPSDTFPALSEITREIEDERYIYVSDAGWDWEDYRQFFRLFYREEDRAQAAICLNEQRDFSFYYLRISSRTKDGTVWTTWNYPLSYGLNLSPAFRINRQRPDRSFWQLDQTHREFLRRNKVDPA
;
A
#
# COMPACT_ATOMS: atom_id res chain seq x y z
N MET A 1 35.21 26.03 -8.84
CA MET A 1 33.77 25.83 -9.11
C MET A 1 33.30 24.38 -8.90
N MET A 2 34.05 23.35 -9.34
CA MET A 2 33.61 21.95 -9.25
C MET A 2 33.31 21.44 -7.83
N LEU A 3 34.14 21.77 -6.83
CA LEU A 3 33.94 21.29 -5.45
C LEU A 3 32.68 21.87 -4.79
N PHE A 4 32.41 23.15 -4.99
CA PHE A 4 31.21 23.81 -4.46
C PHE A 4 29.94 23.21 -5.08
N GLY A 5 29.92 23.05 -6.41
CA GLY A 5 28.77 22.44 -7.10
C GLY A 5 28.51 21.00 -6.65
N LEU A 6 29.58 20.23 -6.42
CA LEU A 6 29.49 18.87 -5.92
C LEU A 6 28.92 18.82 -4.49
N LEU A 7 29.45 19.65 -3.58
CA LEU A 7 28.95 19.71 -2.19
C LEU A 7 27.51 20.18 -2.11
N LEU A 8 27.12 21.17 -2.92
CA LEU A 8 25.76 21.67 -2.99
C LEU A 8 24.80 20.60 -3.52
N THR A 9 25.18 19.90 -4.60
CA THR A 9 24.40 18.79 -5.15
C THR A 9 24.23 17.66 -4.13
N LEU A 10 25.31 17.28 -3.44
CA LEU A 10 25.29 16.25 -2.40
C LEU A 10 24.39 16.66 -1.23
N GLY A 11 24.49 17.91 -0.77
CA GLY A 11 23.66 18.43 0.31
C GLY A 11 22.17 18.39 -0.02
N VAL A 12 21.80 18.83 -1.23
CA VAL A 12 20.40 18.74 -1.70
C VAL A 12 19.97 17.28 -1.81
N ALA A 13 20.82 16.39 -2.32
CA ALA A 13 20.49 14.96 -2.43
C ALA A 13 20.25 14.30 -1.06
N VAL A 14 21.15 14.52 -0.09
CA VAL A 14 21.03 13.98 1.27
C VAL A 14 19.79 14.55 1.99
N LEU A 15 19.57 15.87 1.88
CA LEU A 15 18.37 16.50 2.43
C LEU A 15 17.10 15.91 1.83
N SER A 16 17.09 15.67 0.52
CA SER A 16 15.94 15.09 -0.20
C SER A 16 15.63 13.68 0.26
N VAL A 17 16.66 12.84 0.40
CA VAL A 17 16.53 11.48 0.95
C VAL A 17 16.03 11.52 2.39
N GLY A 18 16.59 12.40 3.23
CA GLY A 18 16.13 12.61 4.60
C GLY A 18 14.67 13.05 4.67
N LEU A 19 14.24 13.99 3.82
CA LEU A 19 12.84 14.43 3.75
C LEU A 19 11.87 13.29 3.39
N ARG A 20 12.34 12.29 2.63
CA ARG A 20 11.54 11.10 2.28
C ARG A 20 11.37 10.10 3.42
N THR A 21 12.23 10.11 4.45
CA THR A 21 12.08 9.22 5.62
C THR A 21 11.04 9.74 6.62
N PHE A 22 10.63 11.01 6.51
CA PHE A 22 9.59 11.55 7.37
C PHE A 22 8.21 10.96 7.06
N HIS A 23 7.40 10.91 8.12
CA HIS A 23 6.03 10.42 8.08
C HIS A 23 5.02 11.45 7.53
N ASN A 24 5.44 12.68 7.26
CA ASN A 24 4.57 13.75 6.76
C ASN A 24 4.54 13.77 5.23
N SER A 25 3.36 13.70 4.63
CA SER A 25 3.16 13.74 3.17
C SER A 25 3.72 15.01 2.51
N TYR A 26 3.72 16.15 3.19
CA TYR A 26 4.34 17.38 2.67
C TYR A 26 5.87 17.27 2.63
N ALA A 27 6.49 16.69 3.67
CA ALA A 27 7.94 16.45 3.71
C ALA A 27 8.36 15.47 2.61
N GLN A 28 7.60 14.38 2.41
CA GLN A 28 7.87 13.42 1.34
C GLN A 28 7.77 14.06 -0.07
N LYS A 29 6.78 14.94 -0.29
CA LYS A 29 6.66 15.70 -1.56
C LYS A 29 7.82 16.67 -1.75
N ALA A 30 8.22 17.38 -0.70
CA ALA A 30 9.39 18.26 -0.74
C ALA A 30 10.68 17.47 -1.06
N GLY A 31 10.84 16.28 -0.46
CA GLY A 31 11.94 15.38 -0.78
C GLY A 31 11.93 14.90 -2.24
N ALA A 32 10.76 14.63 -2.83
CA ALA A 32 10.65 14.29 -4.24
C ALA A 32 11.06 15.47 -5.16
N LEU A 33 10.62 16.69 -4.85
CA LEU A 33 11.07 17.90 -5.57
C LEU A 33 12.57 18.12 -5.42
N GLY A 34 13.12 17.84 -4.23
CA GLY A 34 14.55 17.94 -3.99
C GLY A 34 15.38 16.96 -4.82
N ILE A 35 14.88 15.75 -5.12
CA ILE A 35 15.55 14.81 -6.05
C ILE A 35 15.61 15.39 -7.47
N LEU A 36 14.54 16.05 -7.93
CA LEU A 36 14.53 16.73 -9.23
C LEU A 36 15.55 17.87 -9.24
N ALA A 37 15.61 18.66 -8.16
CA ALA A 37 16.58 19.74 -8.02
C ALA A 37 18.03 19.22 -7.97
N ALA A 38 18.29 18.14 -7.23
CA ALA A 38 19.61 17.51 -7.18
C ALA A 38 20.04 16.98 -8.57
N THR A 39 19.11 16.39 -9.33
CA THR A 39 19.38 15.90 -10.69
C THR A 39 19.70 17.06 -11.63
N PHE A 40 18.92 18.15 -11.55
CA PHE A 40 19.19 19.37 -12.30
C PHE A 40 20.60 19.90 -12.00
N LEU A 41 20.94 20.06 -10.72
CA LEU A 41 22.21 20.61 -10.26
C LEU A 41 23.40 19.72 -10.68
N ALA A 42 23.26 18.40 -10.55
CA ALA A 42 24.30 17.45 -10.94
C ALA A 42 24.69 17.61 -12.42
N VAL A 43 23.69 17.67 -13.31
CA VAL A 43 23.92 17.78 -14.75
C VAL A 43 24.33 19.20 -15.14
N PHE A 44 23.75 20.22 -14.50
CA PHE A 44 24.15 21.61 -14.70
C PHE A 44 25.64 21.81 -14.38
N PHE A 45 26.12 21.37 -13.22
CA PHE A 45 27.53 21.54 -12.84
C PHE A 45 28.49 20.65 -13.64
N ALA A 46 28.01 19.55 -14.24
CA ALA A 46 28.83 18.68 -15.08
C ALA A 46 28.96 19.19 -16.54
N THR A 47 27.91 19.83 -17.06
CA THR A 47 27.81 20.22 -18.48
C THR A 47 27.88 21.73 -18.72
N ASP A 48 27.79 22.53 -17.65
CA ASP A 48 27.64 23.99 -17.66
C ASP A 48 26.43 24.49 -18.48
N HIS A 49 25.48 23.60 -18.76
CA HIS A 49 24.29 23.87 -19.55
C HIS A 49 23.01 23.58 -18.76
N TRP A 50 22.26 24.64 -18.47
CA TRP A 50 21.00 24.55 -17.71
C TRP A 50 19.92 23.74 -18.44
N ILE A 51 19.92 23.73 -19.78
CA ILE A 51 18.97 22.97 -20.60
C ILE A 51 19.10 21.47 -20.33
N TRP A 52 20.34 20.96 -20.30
CA TRP A 52 20.59 19.54 -20.01
C TRP A 52 20.20 19.18 -18.57
N GLY A 53 20.43 20.09 -17.62
CA GLY A 53 19.91 19.96 -16.25
C GLY A 53 18.39 19.83 -16.21
N LEU A 54 17.67 20.68 -16.96
CA LEU A 54 16.22 20.66 -17.00
C LEU A 54 15.68 19.39 -17.65
N VAL A 55 16.27 18.96 -18.77
CA VAL A 55 15.91 17.71 -19.46
C VAL A 55 16.11 16.52 -18.53
N ALA A 56 17.24 16.46 -17.80
CA ALA A 56 17.52 15.37 -16.86
C ALA A 56 16.54 15.36 -15.67
N ALA A 57 16.18 16.53 -15.14
CA ALA A 57 15.16 16.63 -14.10
C ALA A 57 13.78 16.19 -14.61
N LEU A 58 13.37 16.63 -15.80
CA LEU A 58 12.08 16.24 -16.40
C LEU A 58 12.04 14.77 -16.80
N ALA A 59 13.16 14.13 -17.09
CA ALA A 59 13.24 12.70 -17.39
C ALA A 59 12.65 11.83 -16.27
N TRP A 60 12.73 12.28 -15.00
CA TRP A 60 12.10 11.60 -13.86
C TRP A 60 10.57 11.51 -13.98
N LEU A 61 9.92 12.44 -14.69
CA LEU A 61 8.47 12.40 -14.93
C LEU A 61 8.06 11.32 -15.94
N PHE A 62 9.01 10.85 -16.76
CA PHE A 62 8.78 9.80 -17.76
C PHE A 62 9.06 8.40 -17.22
N LEU A 63 9.72 8.24 -16.06
CA LEU A 63 9.92 6.93 -15.42
C LEU A 63 8.60 6.17 -15.18
N PRO A 64 7.53 6.79 -14.64
CA PRO A 64 6.24 6.11 -14.50
C PRO A 64 5.66 5.63 -15.84
N TRP A 65 5.87 6.38 -16.92
CA TRP A 65 5.37 6.02 -18.25
C TRP A 65 6.08 4.79 -18.81
N LEU A 66 7.39 4.69 -18.58
CA LEU A 66 8.20 3.53 -18.99
C LEU A 66 7.75 2.27 -18.24
N GLU A 67 7.45 2.39 -16.94
CA GLU A 67 6.88 1.30 -16.15
C GLU A 67 5.49 0.90 -16.64
N ILE A 68 4.60 1.86 -16.90
CA ILE A 68 3.25 1.60 -17.43
C ILE A 68 3.30 0.87 -18.77
N LEU A 69 4.10 1.36 -19.73
CA LEU A 69 4.18 0.80 -21.08
C LEU A 69 4.79 -0.61 -21.10
N THR A 70 5.72 -0.90 -20.20
CA THR A 70 6.37 -2.22 -20.12
C THR A 70 5.58 -3.22 -19.26
N ARG A 71 4.95 -2.76 -18.17
CA ARG A 71 4.29 -3.62 -17.17
C ARG A 71 2.83 -3.93 -17.52
N ILE A 72 2.06 -3.02 -18.12
CA ILE A 72 0.62 -3.22 -18.36
C ILE A 72 0.35 -4.26 -19.46
N ARG A 73 1.21 -4.36 -20.49
CA ARG A 73 1.06 -5.36 -21.54
C ARG A 73 1.10 -6.81 -21.02
N ALA A 74 1.66 -7.03 -19.83
CA ALA A 74 1.78 -8.35 -19.21
C ALA A 74 0.66 -8.65 -18.19
N LEU A 75 -0.18 -7.69 -17.82
CA LEU A 75 -1.25 -7.90 -16.84
C LEU A 75 -2.45 -8.61 -17.49
N ARG A 76 -2.37 -9.94 -17.56
CA ARG A 76 -3.53 -10.79 -17.87
C ARG A 76 -4.32 -11.02 -16.60
N LEU A 77 -5.50 -10.40 -16.49
CA LEU A 77 -6.43 -10.72 -15.43
C LEU A 77 -7.23 -11.96 -15.83
N PRO A 78 -7.31 -12.97 -14.96
CA PRO A 78 -8.15 -14.12 -15.21
C PRO A 78 -9.61 -13.69 -15.25
N LYS A 79 -10.32 -14.16 -16.28
CA LYS A 79 -11.74 -13.85 -16.49
C LYS A 79 -12.61 -14.37 -15.35
N GLU A 80 -12.18 -15.44 -14.68
CA GLU A 80 -12.85 -16.03 -13.53
C GLU A 80 -11.89 -16.10 -12.35
N LYS A 81 -12.25 -15.42 -11.27
CA LYS A 81 -11.53 -15.45 -10.00
C LYS A 81 -12.46 -16.01 -8.93
N GLN A 82 -12.31 -17.29 -8.61
CA GLN A 82 -13.04 -17.94 -7.54
C GLN A 82 -12.08 -18.23 -6.38
N LEU A 83 -12.44 -17.74 -5.19
CA LEU A 83 -11.76 -18.12 -3.96
C LEU A 83 -12.07 -19.57 -3.64
N ARG A 84 -11.04 -20.34 -3.29
CA ARG A 84 -11.16 -21.74 -2.88
C ARG A 84 -10.73 -21.88 -1.43
N PRO A 85 -11.29 -22.83 -0.66
CA PRO A 85 -10.73 -23.20 0.63
C PRO A 85 -9.24 -23.50 0.49
N LYS A 86 -8.42 -22.92 1.36
CA LYS A 86 -6.95 -23.06 1.29
C LYS A 86 -6.38 -23.25 2.68
N SER A 87 -5.43 -24.15 2.82
CA SER A 87 -4.71 -24.31 4.09
C SER A 87 -3.82 -23.09 4.37
N PRO A 88 -3.62 -22.76 5.65
CA PRO A 88 -2.71 -21.68 6.03
C PRO A 88 -1.29 -21.92 5.49
N PRO A 89 -0.58 -20.86 5.07
CA PRO A 89 0.82 -20.96 4.67
C PRO A 89 1.70 -21.39 5.86
N PRO A 90 2.82 -22.07 5.61
CA PRO A 90 3.78 -22.43 6.65
C PRO A 90 4.32 -21.19 7.37
N SER A 91 4.72 -21.34 8.64
CA SER A 91 5.33 -20.26 9.42
C SER A 91 6.60 -19.69 8.77
N ASP A 92 7.34 -20.50 8.00
CA ASP A 92 8.52 -20.01 7.27
C ASP A 92 8.16 -19.04 6.14
N THR A 93 6.97 -19.19 5.55
CA THR A 93 6.46 -18.32 4.48
C THR A 93 5.74 -17.10 5.05
N PHE A 94 4.97 -17.27 6.13
CA PHE A 94 4.26 -16.18 6.79
C PHE A 94 4.38 -16.26 8.33
N PRO A 95 5.52 -15.82 8.90
CA PRO A 95 5.80 -15.96 10.33
C PRO A 95 4.78 -15.23 11.22
N ALA A 96 4.32 -14.05 10.79
CA ALA A 96 3.43 -13.19 11.57
C ALA A 96 1.96 -13.66 11.59
N LEU A 97 1.58 -14.70 10.82
CA LEU A 97 0.19 -15.14 10.74
C LEU A 97 -0.40 -15.52 12.10
N SER A 98 0.37 -16.22 12.93
CA SER A 98 -0.08 -16.71 14.23
C SER A 98 -0.27 -15.57 15.23
N GLU A 99 0.67 -14.63 15.28
CA GLU A 99 0.62 -13.43 16.12
C GLU A 99 -0.57 -12.54 15.75
N ILE A 100 -0.74 -12.24 14.46
CA ILE A 100 -1.85 -11.42 13.97
C ILE A 100 -3.20 -12.10 14.23
N THR A 101 -3.27 -13.43 14.05
CA THR A 101 -4.50 -14.19 14.36
C THR A 101 -4.91 -14.01 15.81
N ARG A 102 -3.96 -14.08 16.75
CA ARG A 102 -4.22 -13.85 18.17
C ARG A 102 -4.66 -12.41 18.44
N GLU A 103 -3.99 -11.42 17.85
CA GLU A 103 -4.38 -10.01 18.00
C GLU A 103 -5.83 -9.78 17.55
N ILE A 104 -6.27 -10.43 16.47
CA ILE A 104 -7.64 -10.33 15.96
C ILE A 104 -8.64 -11.01 16.92
N GLU A 105 -8.29 -12.20 17.44
CA GLU A 105 -9.12 -12.94 18.39
C GLU A 105 -9.25 -12.23 19.74
N ASP A 106 -8.20 -11.54 20.21
CA ASP A 106 -8.21 -10.71 21.42
C ASP A 106 -9.22 -9.54 21.30
N GLU A 107 -9.44 -9.04 20.08
CA GLU A 107 -10.47 -8.04 19.73
C GLU A 107 -11.87 -8.66 19.48
N ARG A 108 -12.06 -9.92 19.90
CA ARG A 108 -13.30 -10.71 19.86
C ARG A 108 -13.82 -11.05 18.46
N TYR A 109 -12.96 -11.01 17.46
CA TYR A 109 -13.29 -11.56 16.16
C TYR A 109 -13.13 -13.08 16.19
N ILE A 110 -14.11 -13.79 15.66
CA ILE A 110 -14.12 -15.26 15.61
C ILE A 110 -13.59 -15.68 14.24
N TYR A 111 -12.66 -16.63 14.21
CA TYR A 111 -12.19 -17.25 12.98
C TYR A 111 -13.35 -17.94 12.23
N VAL A 112 -13.43 -17.68 10.92
CA VAL A 112 -14.48 -18.24 10.05
C VAL A 112 -13.90 -19.28 9.10
N SER A 113 -12.93 -18.89 8.28
CA SER A 113 -12.37 -19.77 7.25
C SER A 113 -11.09 -19.21 6.65
N ASP A 114 -10.25 -20.12 6.17
CA ASP A 114 -9.12 -19.81 5.29
C ASP A 114 -9.50 -20.03 3.82
N ALA A 115 -9.23 -19.04 2.99
CA ALA A 115 -9.51 -19.05 1.56
C ALA A 115 -8.33 -18.51 0.78
N GLY A 116 -8.23 -18.84 -0.50
CA GLY A 116 -7.14 -18.35 -1.31
C GLY A 116 -7.38 -18.55 -2.79
N TRP A 117 -6.40 -18.08 -3.54
CA TRP A 117 -6.43 -18.16 -4.99
C TRP A 117 -5.01 -18.13 -5.53
N ASP A 118 -4.72 -19.05 -6.45
CA ASP A 118 -3.42 -19.21 -7.09
C ASP A 118 -3.58 -19.08 -8.61
N TRP A 119 -2.70 -18.30 -9.24
CA TRP A 119 -2.69 -18.06 -10.67
C TRP A 119 -1.29 -17.72 -11.18
N GLU A 120 -0.73 -18.58 -12.02
CA GLU A 120 0.65 -18.44 -12.51
C GLU A 120 1.60 -18.21 -11.32
N ASP A 121 2.31 -17.08 -11.32
CA ASP A 121 3.25 -16.69 -10.26
C ASP A 121 2.59 -15.96 -9.08
N TYR A 122 1.27 -15.74 -9.12
CA TYR A 122 0.51 -15.04 -8.09
C TYR A 122 -0.15 -16.03 -7.13
N ARG A 123 0.07 -15.83 -5.83
CA ARG A 123 -0.66 -16.54 -4.78
C ARG A 123 -1.28 -15.54 -3.83
N GLN A 124 -2.53 -15.80 -3.47
CA GLN A 124 -3.26 -15.02 -2.49
C GLN A 124 -3.82 -15.94 -1.43
N PHE A 125 -3.65 -15.53 -0.18
CA PHE A 125 -4.22 -16.20 0.98
C PHE A 125 -4.99 -15.20 1.82
N PHE A 126 -6.15 -15.63 2.31
CA PHE A 126 -7.05 -14.88 3.14
C PHE A 126 -7.41 -15.72 4.36
N ARG A 127 -7.18 -15.18 5.55
CA ARG A 127 -7.81 -15.68 6.77
C ARG A 127 -8.95 -14.75 7.14
N LEU A 128 -10.16 -15.29 7.23
CA LEU A 128 -11.38 -14.52 7.45
C LEU A 128 -11.85 -14.67 8.90
N PHE A 129 -12.29 -13.55 9.47
CA PHE A 129 -12.88 -13.48 10.80
C PHE A 129 -14.14 -12.64 10.79
N TYR A 130 -14.98 -12.84 11.81
CA TYR A 130 -16.25 -12.14 11.94
C TYR A 130 -16.56 -11.84 13.41
N ARG A 131 -17.10 -10.66 13.67
CA ARG A 131 -17.54 -10.22 14.99
C ARG A 131 -19.04 -9.91 14.93
N GLU A 132 -19.83 -10.68 15.68
CA GLU A 132 -21.29 -10.57 15.66
C GLU A 132 -21.81 -9.25 16.28
N GLU A 133 -21.11 -8.73 17.29
CA GLU A 133 -21.51 -7.51 18.04
C GLU A 133 -21.78 -6.31 17.13
N ASP A 134 -20.93 -6.11 16.11
CA ASP A 134 -21.01 -4.99 15.17
C ASP A 134 -21.02 -5.46 13.70
N ARG A 135 -21.20 -6.77 13.46
CA ARG A 135 -21.23 -7.40 12.14
C ARG A 135 -20.00 -7.07 11.28
N ALA A 136 -18.87 -6.80 11.93
CA ALA A 136 -17.63 -6.48 11.24
C ALA A 136 -16.94 -7.76 10.77
N GLN A 137 -16.38 -7.71 9.56
CA GLN A 137 -15.55 -8.76 8.98
C GLN A 137 -14.10 -8.30 8.96
N ALA A 138 -13.20 -9.07 9.56
CA ALA A 138 -11.77 -8.85 9.49
C ALA A 138 -11.11 -9.88 8.57
N ALA A 139 -10.02 -9.49 7.92
CA ALA A 139 -9.23 -10.39 7.09
C ALA A 139 -7.74 -10.10 7.18
N ILE A 140 -6.95 -11.17 7.24
CA ILE A 140 -5.51 -11.14 6.97
C ILE A 140 -5.32 -11.52 5.51
N CYS A 141 -4.72 -10.63 4.72
CA CYS A 141 -4.53 -10.81 3.28
C CYS A 141 -3.04 -10.94 2.97
N LEU A 142 -2.56 -12.12 2.59
CA LEU A 142 -1.21 -12.35 2.07
C LEU A 142 -1.24 -12.37 0.55
N ASN A 143 -0.31 -11.64 -0.07
CA ASN A 143 -0.09 -11.62 -1.51
C ASN A 143 1.35 -11.98 -1.79
N GLU A 144 1.54 -12.92 -2.68
CA GLU A 144 2.85 -13.40 -3.12
C GLU A 144 2.90 -13.30 -4.65
N GLN A 145 4.01 -12.76 -5.15
CA GLN A 145 4.34 -12.71 -6.55
C GLN A 145 5.85 -12.89 -6.73
N ARG A 146 6.28 -14.06 -7.24
CA ARG A 146 7.70 -14.41 -7.41
C ARG A 146 8.50 -14.15 -6.12
N ASP A 147 9.51 -13.28 -6.17
CA ASP A 147 10.40 -12.95 -5.04
C ASP A 147 9.85 -11.86 -4.11
N PHE A 148 8.61 -11.42 -4.33
CA PHE A 148 7.97 -10.36 -3.55
C PHE A 148 6.72 -10.87 -2.85
N SER A 149 6.69 -10.77 -1.53
CA SER A 149 5.51 -11.04 -0.72
C SER A 149 5.22 -9.87 0.21
N PHE A 150 3.93 -9.62 0.44
CA PHE A 150 3.48 -8.66 1.43
C PHE A 150 2.12 -9.07 1.97
N TYR A 151 1.83 -8.67 3.19
CA TYR A 151 0.52 -8.84 3.79
C TYR A 151 -0.08 -7.50 4.18
N TYR A 152 -1.39 -7.49 4.36
CA TYR A 152 -2.13 -6.37 4.92
C TYR A 152 -3.38 -6.89 5.64
N LEU A 153 -3.92 -6.07 6.52
CA LEU A 153 -5.13 -6.30 7.29
C LEU A 153 -6.25 -5.45 6.72
N ARG A 154 -7.47 -5.99 6.82
CA ARG A 154 -8.68 -5.34 6.36
C ARG A 154 -9.78 -5.58 7.38
N ILE A 155 -10.55 -4.54 7.68
CA ILE A 155 -11.81 -4.61 8.41
C ILE A 155 -12.89 -4.00 7.53
N SER A 156 -14.01 -4.68 7.39
CA SER A 156 -15.13 -4.21 6.59
C SER A 156 -16.47 -4.44 7.26
N SER A 157 -17.34 -3.44 7.13
CA SER A 157 -18.74 -3.50 7.52
C SER A 157 -19.61 -3.20 6.30
N ARG A 158 -20.73 -3.89 6.17
CA ARG A 158 -21.68 -3.71 5.07
C ARG A 158 -22.95 -3.06 5.62
N THR A 159 -23.57 -2.19 4.84
CA THR A 159 -24.87 -1.59 5.16
C THR A 159 -25.99 -2.25 4.36
N LYS A 160 -27.25 -2.00 4.75
CA LYS A 160 -28.43 -2.63 4.12
C LYS A 160 -28.59 -2.27 2.64
N ASP A 161 -28.10 -1.10 2.23
CA ASP A 161 -28.06 -0.63 0.84
C ASP A 161 -26.93 -1.29 0.01
N GLY A 162 -26.12 -2.17 0.63
CA GLY A 162 -25.00 -2.85 -0.02
C GLY A 162 -23.70 -2.06 -0.04
N THR A 163 -23.64 -0.84 0.52
CA THR A 163 -22.40 -0.08 0.64
C THR A 163 -21.42 -0.80 1.56
N VAL A 164 -20.15 -0.89 1.16
CA VAL A 164 -19.09 -1.55 1.92
C VAL A 164 -18.12 -0.51 2.44
N TRP A 165 -18.06 -0.38 3.76
CA TRP A 165 -17.14 0.49 4.47
C TRP A 165 -15.93 -0.34 4.86
N THR A 166 -14.74 0.03 4.39
CA THR A 166 -13.51 -0.75 4.59
C THR A 166 -12.41 0.13 5.16
N THR A 167 -11.80 -0.33 6.25
CA THR A 167 -10.51 0.16 6.75
C THR A 167 -9.43 -0.87 6.43
N TRP A 168 -8.29 -0.44 5.91
CA TRP A 168 -7.17 -1.33 5.62
C TRP A 168 -5.82 -0.63 5.76
N ASN A 169 -4.74 -1.40 5.86
CA ASN A 169 -3.36 -0.89 5.86
C ASN A 169 -2.58 -1.29 4.59
N TYR A 170 -3.28 -1.45 3.45
CA TYR A 170 -2.68 -1.85 2.18
C TYR A 170 -1.46 -0.97 1.81
N PRO A 171 -0.27 -1.57 1.57
CA PRO A 171 0.98 -0.83 1.48
C PRO A 171 1.22 -0.15 0.12
N LEU A 172 0.56 -0.60 -0.94
CA LEU A 172 0.79 -0.10 -2.30
C LEU A 172 -0.26 0.92 -2.74
N SER A 173 0.02 1.68 -3.80
CA SER A 173 -0.98 2.55 -4.44
C SER A 173 -2.08 1.72 -5.13
N TYR A 174 -3.26 2.31 -5.30
CA TYR A 174 -4.33 1.67 -6.06
C TYR A 174 -4.00 1.69 -7.55
N GLY A 175 -3.94 0.51 -8.17
CA GLY A 175 -3.80 0.39 -9.63
C GLY A 175 -5.11 0.53 -10.40
N LEU A 176 -6.26 0.54 -9.70
CA LEU A 176 -7.60 0.59 -10.29
C LEU A 176 -8.52 1.51 -9.48
N ASN A 177 -9.52 2.09 -10.15
CA ASN A 177 -10.59 2.84 -9.49
C ASN A 177 -11.45 1.89 -8.64
N LEU A 178 -11.88 2.38 -7.49
CA LEU A 178 -12.74 1.65 -6.57
C LEU A 178 -14.19 1.71 -7.04
N SER A 179 -14.96 0.65 -6.72
CA SER A 179 -16.40 0.66 -6.95
C SER A 179 -17.08 1.83 -6.22
N PRO A 180 -18.07 2.51 -6.83
CA PRO A 180 -18.85 3.55 -6.15
C PRO A 180 -19.57 3.09 -4.87
N ALA A 181 -19.74 1.78 -4.68
CA ALA A 181 -20.31 1.21 -3.46
C ALA A 181 -19.26 0.97 -2.34
N PHE A 182 -17.98 1.23 -2.60
CA PHE A 182 -16.92 1.10 -1.61
C PHE A 182 -16.58 2.45 -0.99
N ARG A 183 -16.48 2.49 0.34
CA ARG A 183 -15.99 3.62 1.13
C ARG A 183 -14.73 3.16 1.84
N ILE A 184 -13.62 3.86 1.61
CA ILE A 184 -12.31 3.40 2.07
C ILE A 184 -11.69 4.39 3.04
N ASN A 185 -11.23 3.85 4.15
CA ASN A 185 -10.36 4.52 5.11
C ASN A 185 -8.99 3.84 5.09
N ARG A 186 -8.05 4.41 4.32
CA ARG A 186 -6.70 3.85 4.20
C ARG A 186 -5.85 4.31 5.37
N GLN A 187 -5.25 3.33 6.04
CA GLN A 187 -4.31 3.52 7.13
C GLN A 187 -2.90 3.15 6.70
N ARG A 188 -1.94 3.51 7.53
CA ARG A 188 -0.53 3.19 7.29
C ARG A 188 -0.23 1.71 7.55
N PRO A 189 0.75 1.11 6.87
CA PRO A 189 1.12 -0.30 7.02
C PRO A 189 1.54 -0.71 8.43
N ASP A 190 2.15 0.19 9.19
CA ASP A 190 2.71 -0.02 10.53
C ASP A 190 1.67 -0.07 11.66
N ARG A 191 0.38 0.06 11.33
CA ARG A 191 -0.71 0.02 12.31
C ARG A 191 -0.98 -1.42 12.76
N SER A 192 -1.08 -1.60 14.09
CA SER A 192 -1.57 -2.84 14.69
C SER A 192 -3.05 -3.07 14.35
N PHE A 193 -3.54 -4.30 14.50
CA PHE A 193 -4.95 -4.61 14.29
C PHE A 193 -5.87 -3.79 15.21
N TRP A 194 -5.53 -3.66 16.50
CA TRP A 194 -6.31 -2.83 17.44
C TRP A 194 -6.46 -1.39 16.91
N GLN A 195 -5.37 -0.78 16.43
CA GLN A 195 -5.41 0.58 15.88
C GLN A 195 -6.30 0.68 14.62
N LEU A 196 -6.32 -0.37 13.81
CA LEU A 196 -7.21 -0.47 12.65
C LEU A 196 -8.68 -0.61 13.07
N ASP A 197 -8.99 -1.42 14.08
CA ASP A 197 -10.35 -1.60 14.60
C ASP A 197 -10.92 -0.30 15.17
N GLN A 198 -10.15 0.40 16.01
CA GLN A 198 -10.53 1.70 16.56
C GLN A 198 -10.79 2.73 15.44
N THR A 199 -9.90 2.77 14.46
CA THR A 199 -10.06 3.64 13.29
C THR A 199 -11.28 3.26 12.45
N HIS A 200 -11.59 1.97 12.33
CA HIS A 200 -12.77 1.50 11.61
C HIS A 200 -14.05 1.94 12.31
N ARG A 201 -14.15 1.72 13.62
CA ARG A 201 -15.28 2.16 14.44
C ARG A 201 -15.48 3.67 14.35
N GLU A 202 -14.40 4.45 14.44
CA GLU A 202 -14.45 5.90 14.28
C GLU A 202 -14.90 6.32 12.86
N PHE A 203 -14.46 5.60 11.84
CA PHE A 203 -14.89 5.84 10.46
C PHE A 203 -16.39 5.61 10.27
N LEU A 204 -16.93 4.52 10.81
CA LEU A 204 -18.37 4.25 10.80
C LEU A 204 -19.14 5.32 11.58
N ARG A 205 -18.69 5.66 12.79
CA ARG A 205 -19.32 6.65 13.66
C ARG A 205 -19.39 8.03 13.03
N ARG A 206 -18.28 8.52 12.46
CA ARG A 206 -18.21 9.82 11.76
C ARG A 206 -19.20 9.90 10.60
N ASN A 207 -19.46 8.78 9.95
CA ASN A 207 -20.35 8.69 8.79
C ASN A 207 -21.76 8.20 9.15
N LYS A 208 -22.07 8.02 10.44
CA LYS A 208 -23.37 7.55 10.95
C LYS A 208 -23.83 6.23 10.30
N VAL A 209 -22.89 5.31 10.15
CA VAL A 209 -23.11 4.02 9.50
C VAL A 209 -23.64 3.01 10.51
N ASP A 210 -24.74 2.35 10.18
CA ASP A 210 -25.31 1.23 10.93
C ASP A 210 -25.06 -0.09 10.17
N PRO A 211 -24.16 -0.96 10.65
CA PRO A 211 -23.85 -2.24 9.99
C PRO A 211 -25.05 -3.18 9.89
N ALA A 212 -25.18 -3.83 8.74
CA ALA A 212 -26.25 -4.75 8.38
C ALA A 212 -25.81 -6.21 8.44
#